data_AF-A0AAP5Z0R2-F1
#
_entry.id   AF-A0AAP5Z0R2-F1
#
_cell.length_a   1.000
_cell.length_b   1.000
_cell.length_c   1.000
_cell.angle_alpha   90.00
_cell.angle_beta   90.00
_cell.angle_gamma   90.00
#
_symmetry.space_group_name_H-M   'P 1'
#
loop_
_entity.id
_entity.type
_entity.pdbx_description
1 polymer ?
#
loop_
_entity_poly.entity_id
_entity_poly.type
_entity_poly.pdbx_seq_one_letter_code
_entity_poly.pdbx_strand_id
1 'polypeptide(L)'
;MILAHSNESEWQTFRNNKNNEAFLDRVYIVKVPYCLRVSEEVKIYQKLLENSELSQAPCSPSTLETLAQFSILSRLKEPENSSIFSKMRVYDGETLKDTDPKAKSYQEYRDYAGVDEGMNGLSTRFAFKILSRVFNFDQTEVAANPVHLFYVIEQQVEREQFPSETAEKYLEFLKGYLVPRYVEFIGKEIQTAYLESYSEYGQNIFDRYVTYADFWIQDQEYRDPETGQLFDR
;
A
#
# COMPACT_ATOMS: atom_id res chain seq x y z
N MET A 1 -25.35 -4.05 -31.45
CA MET A 1 -24.25 -3.22 -30.92
C MET A 1 -23.10 -4.16 -30.62
N ILE A 2 -21.95 -3.99 -31.26
CA ILE A 2 -20.75 -4.80 -31.02
C ILE A 2 -19.84 -3.96 -30.13
N LEU A 3 -19.39 -4.53 -29.02
CA LEU A 3 -18.43 -3.89 -28.12
C LEU A 3 -17.11 -4.63 -28.24
N ALA A 4 -16.04 -3.89 -28.51
CA ALA A 4 -14.68 -4.40 -28.63
C ALA A 4 -13.75 -3.61 -27.71
N HIS A 5 -12.70 -4.27 -27.21
CA HIS A 5 -11.63 -3.63 -26.47
C HIS A 5 -10.35 -3.70 -27.31
N SER A 6 -9.52 -2.67 -27.24
CA SER A 6 -8.25 -2.56 -27.94
C SER A 6 -7.29 -1.78 -27.06
N ASN A 7 -5.99 -2.05 -27.15
CA ASN A 7 -5.00 -1.13 -26.61
C ASN A 7 -4.82 0.08 -27.54
N GLU A 8 -4.20 1.15 -27.04
CA GLU A 8 -4.00 2.38 -27.79
C GLU A 8 -3.10 2.17 -29.02
N SER A 9 -2.04 1.36 -28.91
CA SER A 9 -1.14 1.08 -30.03
C SER A 9 -1.83 0.40 -31.22
N GLU A 10 -2.64 -0.62 -30.96
CA GLU A 10 -3.44 -1.34 -31.96
C GLU A 10 -4.49 -0.41 -32.55
N TRP A 11 -5.13 0.43 -31.73
CA TRP A 11 -6.07 1.43 -32.20
C TRP A 11 -5.41 2.43 -33.16
N GLN A 12 -4.22 2.93 -32.83
CA GLN A 12 -3.45 3.84 -33.69
C GLN A 12 -3.07 3.17 -35.01
N THR A 13 -2.59 1.92 -34.97
CA THR A 13 -2.30 1.14 -36.19
C THR A 13 -3.56 0.93 -37.03
N PHE A 14 -4.69 0.59 -36.39
CA PHE A 14 -5.98 0.37 -37.05
C PHE A 14 -6.50 1.65 -37.72
N ARG A 15 -6.43 2.79 -37.01
CA ARG A 15 -6.87 4.10 -37.50
C ARG A 15 -6.01 4.61 -38.64
N ASN A 16 -4.70 4.36 -38.61
CA ASN A 16 -3.78 4.80 -39.66
C ASN A 16 -3.89 3.97 -40.95
N ASN A 17 -4.63 2.86 -40.94
CA ASN A 17 -4.86 2.03 -42.13
C ASN A 17 -6.04 2.57 -42.95
N LYS A 18 -5.77 3.05 -44.17
CA LYS A 18 -6.77 3.62 -45.09
C LYS A 18 -7.89 2.66 -45.46
N ASN A 19 -7.66 1.34 -45.44
CA ASN A 19 -8.70 0.35 -45.73
C ASN A 19 -9.81 0.32 -44.67
N ASN A 20 -9.55 0.89 -43.48
CA ASN A 20 -10.47 0.89 -42.35
C ASN A 20 -11.29 2.19 -42.24
N GLU A 21 -11.10 3.14 -43.16
CA GLU A 21 -11.72 4.48 -43.09
C GLU A 21 -13.26 4.40 -42.99
N ALA A 22 -13.90 3.53 -43.78
CA ALA A 22 -15.34 3.31 -43.73
C ALA A 22 -15.87 2.76 -42.38
N PHE A 23 -15.01 2.14 -41.57
CA PHE A 23 -15.36 1.68 -40.23
C PHE A 23 -15.23 2.80 -39.20
N LEU A 24 -14.29 3.74 -39.37
CA LEU A 24 -14.04 4.82 -38.40
C LEU A 24 -15.28 5.71 -38.18
N ASP A 25 -16.04 5.99 -39.24
CA ASP A 25 -17.28 6.77 -39.17
C ASP A 25 -18.40 6.09 -38.38
N ARG A 26 -18.27 4.78 -38.11
CA ARG A 26 -19.27 3.96 -37.43
C ARG A 26 -18.81 3.48 -36.05
N VAL A 27 -17.64 3.93 -35.60
CA VAL A 27 -17.05 3.56 -34.30
C VAL A 27 -17.13 4.74 -33.35
N TYR A 28 -17.67 4.50 -32.16
CA TYR A 28 -17.60 5.43 -31.05
C TYR A 28 -16.52 4.98 -30.07
N ILE A 29 -15.51 5.81 -29.86
CA ILE A 29 -14.36 5.48 -29.02
C ILE A 29 -14.66 5.97 -27.60
N VAL A 30 -14.63 5.05 -26.64
CA VAL A 30 -14.68 5.37 -25.22
C VAL A 30 -13.30 5.08 -24.63
N LYS A 31 -12.61 6.12 -24.17
CA LYS A 31 -11.36 5.99 -23.44
C LYS A 31 -11.66 5.66 -21.98
N VAL A 32 -11.06 4.60 -21.47
CA VAL A 32 -11.25 4.15 -20.08
C VAL A 32 -9.94 4.35 -19.32
N PRO A 33 -9.89 5.25 -18.31
CA PRO A 33 -8.69 5.44 -17.51
C PRO A 33 -8.49 4.27 -16.53
N TYR A 34 -7.27 4.13 -16.02
CA TYR A 34 -6.98 3.24 -14.90
C TYR A 34 -7.70 3.68 -13.63
N CYS A 35 -7.85 2.73 -12.71
CA CYS A 35 -8.39 3.02 -11.38
C CYS A 35 -7.44 3.95 -10.60
N LEU A 36 -8.03 4.93 -9.91
CA LEU A 36 -7.32 5.95 -9.13
C LEU A 36 -7.62 5.88 -7.62
N ARG A 37 -8.37 4.85 -7.19
CA ARG A 37 -8.73 4.61 -5.79
C ARG A 37 -8.05 3.34 -5.29
N VAL A 38 -7.38 3.43 -4.14
CA VAL A 38 -6.60 2.33 -3.57
C VAL A 38 -7.53 1.18 -3.23
N SER A 39 -8.62 1.47 -2.55
CA SER A 39 -9.67 0.52 -2.19
C SER A 39 -10.21 -0.27 -3.39
N GLU A 40 -10.40 0.38 -4.54
CA GLU A 40 -10.90 -0.27 -5.76
C GLU A 40 -9.80 -1.08 -6.48
N GLU A 41 -8.56 -0.61 -6.52
CA GLU A 41 -7.44 -1.38 -7.09
C GLU A 41 -7.14 -2.65 -6.27
N VAL A 42 -7.27 -2.60 -4.95
CA VAL A 42 -7.16 -3.78 -4.08
C VAL A 42 -8.19 -4.84 -4.47
N LYS A 43 -9.43 -4.46 -4.78
CA LYS A 43 -10.48 -5.41 -5.24
C LYS A 43 -10.10 -6.08 -6.56
N ILE A 44 -9.42 -5.36 -7.46
CA ILE A 44 -8.91 -5.93 -8.70
C ILE A 44 -7.88 -7.01 -8.40
N TYR A 45 -6.93 -6.74 -7.49
CA TYR A 45 -5.92 -7.72 -7.11
C TYR A 45 -6.50 -8.94 -6.38
N GLN A 46 -7.44 -8.73 -5.47
CA GLN A 46 -8.18 -9.81 -4.80
C GLN A 46 -8.86 -10.71 -5.83
N LYS A 47 -9.63 -10.13 -6.76
CA LYS A 47 -10.27 -10.89 -7.83
C LYS A 47 -9.27 -11.68 -8.68
N LEU A 48 -8.11 -11.10 -9.01
CA LEU A 48 -7.08 -11.80 -9.78
C LEU A 48 -6.47 -12.96 -8.98
N LEU A 49 -6.24 -12.79 -7.69
CA LEU A 49 -5.71 -13.85 -6.81
C LEU A 49 -6.71 -14.98 -6.60
N GLU A 50 -7.97 -14.66 -6.35
CA GLU A 50 -9.06 -15.64 -6.18
C GLU A 50 -9.20 -16.57 -7.39
N ASN A 51 -8.97 -16.04 -8.59
CA ASN A 51 -9.05 -16.80 -9.85
C ASN A 51 -7.69 -17.41 -10.26
N SER A 52 -6.70 -17.43 -9.36
CA SER A 52 -5.37 -17.97 -9.61
C SER A 52 -5.04 -19.16 -8.69
N GLU A 53 -3.96 -19.87 -9.00
CA GLU A 53 -3.41 -20.94 -8.16
C GLU A 53 -2.90 -20.44 -6.80
N LEU A 54 -2.75 -19.12 -6.63
CA LEU A 54 -2.29 -18.47 -5.40
C LEU A 54 -3.44 -18.13 -4.44
N SER A 55 -4.68 -18.50 -4.74
CA SER A 55 -5.86 -18.13 -3.94
C SER A 55 -5.79 -18.58 -2.47
N GLN A 56 -5.10 -19.69 -2.19
CA GLN A 56 -4.92 -20.23 -0.84
C GLN A 56 -3.56 -19.86 -0.21
N ALA A 57 -2.69 -19.18 -0.96
CA ALA A 57 -1.36 -18.83 -0.47
C ALA A 57 -1.48 -17.71 0.59
N PRO A 58 -0.74 -17.81 1.72
CA PRO A 58 -0.73 -16.76 2.73
C PRO A 58 -0.34 -15.39 2.15
N CYS A 59 -1.13 -14.37 2.46
CA CYS A 59 -0.86 -12.99 2.08
C CYS A 59 -0.94 -12.12 3.34
N SER A 60 0.20 -11.55 3.74
CA SER A 60 0.26 -10.68 4.90
C SER A 60 -0.58 -9.41 4.68
N PRO A 61 -1.20 -8.86 5.74
CA PRO A 61 -1.91 -7.59 5.67
C PRO A 61 -1.09 -6.48 5.03
N SER A 62 -1.78 -5.49 4.46
CA SER A 62 -1.17 -4.33 3.78
C SER A 62 -0.35 -4.64 2.52
N THR A 63 -0.12 -5.90 2.14
CA THR A 63 0.62 -6.26 0.92
C THR A 63 -0.09 -5.76 -0.35
N LEU A 64 -1.37 -6.13 -0.51
CA LEU A 64 -2.15 -5.71 -1.68
C LEU A 64 -2.40 -4.20 -1.69
N GLU A 65 -2.64 -3.63 -0.51
CA GLU A 65 -2.83 -2.19 -0.35
C GLU A 65 -1.57 -1.41 -0.75
N THR A 66 -0.39 -1.84 -0.30
CA THR A 66 0.89 -1.22 -0.65
C THR A 66 1.15 -1.26 -2.15
N LEU A 67 0.88 -2.40 -2.80
CA LEU A 67 1.01 -2.52 -4.25
C LEU A 67 0.00 -1.63 -4.99
N ALA A 68 -1.22 -1.49 -4.45
CA ALA A 68 -2.26 -0.63 -5.01
C ALA A 68 -1.87 0.84 -4.89
N GLN A 69 -1.38 1.28 -3.73
CA GLN A 69 -0.87 2.63 -3.50
C GLN A 69 0.27 2.95 -4.48
N PHE A 70 1.27 2.07 -4.62
CA PHE A 70 2.34 2.24 -5.60
C PHE A 70 1.82 2.39 -7.04
N SER A 71 0.89 1.52 -7.43
CA SER A 71 0.31 1.54 -8.78
C SER A 71 -0.49 2.82 -9.04
N ILE A 72 -1.22 3.33 -8.06
CA ILE A 72 -2.01 4.56 -8.20
C ILE A 72 -1.14 5.79 -8.22
N LEU A 73 -0.10 5.87 -7.38
CA LEU A 73 0.86 6.97 -7.42
C LEU A 73 1.50 7.11 -8.81
N SER A 74 1.73 6.00 -9.50
CA SER A 74 2.22 6.02 -10.89
C SER A 74 1.23 6.57 -11.93
N ARG A 75 -0.08 6.61 -11.60
CA ARG A 75 -1.18 7.00 -12.50
C ARG A 75 -1.71 8.41 -12.25
N LEU A 76 -1.44 8.95 -11.06
CA LEU A 76 -1.86 10.29 -10.68
C LEU A 76 -0.94 11.34 -11.30
N LYS A 77 -1.55 12.44 -11.77
CA LYS A 77 -0.80 13.63 -12.15
C LYS A 77 -0.34 14.38 -10.90
N GLU A 78 0.89 14.87 -10.92
CA GLU A 78 1.46 15.67 -9.83
C GLU A 78 0.63 16.93 -9.56
N PRO A 79 0.20 17.18 -8.32
CA PRO A 79 -0.37 18.44 -7.93
C PRO A 79 0.72 19.50 -7.66
N GLU A 80 0.45 20.77 -7.97
CA GLU A 80 1.45 21.84 -7.83
C GLU A 80 1.79 22.20 -6.38
N ASN A 81 0.78 22.23 -5.49
CA ASN A 81 0.89 22.85 -4.17
C ASN A 81 0.59 21.90 -3.00
N SER A 82 0.63 20.59 -3.23
CA SER A 82 0.35 19.57 -2.20
C SER A 82 1.13 18.30 -2.49
N SER A 83 1.21 17.36 -1.55
CA SER A 83 1.80 16.05 -1.84
C SER A 83 0.89 15.22 -2.76
N ILE A 84 1.47 14.53 -3.75
CA ILE A 84 0.77 13.50 -4.55
C ILE A 84 0.17 12.41 -3.68
N PHE A 85 0.79 12.12 -2.54
CA PHE A 85 0.31 11.12 -1.62
C PHE A 85 -0.95 11.57 -0.88
N SER A 86 -1.04 12.86 -0.52
CA SER A 86 -2.28 13.45 0.01
C SER A 86 -3.40 13.39 -1.03
N LYS A 87 -3.08 13.67 -2.30
CA LYS A 87 -4.03 13.52 -3.41
C LYS A 87 -4.55 12.09 -3.54
N MET A 88 -3.68 11.08 -3.49
CA MET A 88 -4.07 9.66 -3.53
C MET A 88 -5.07 9.30 -2.43
N ARG A 89 -4.81 9.71 -1.18
CA ARG A 89 -5.70 9.47 -0.04
C ARG A 89 -7.06 10.16 -0.19
N VAL A 90 -7.06 11.42 -0.67
CA VAL A 90 -8.31 12.15 -0.95
C VAL A 90 -9.11 11.45 -2.05
N TYR A 91 -8.46 10.87 -3.06
CA TYR A 91 -9.14 10.09 -4.10
C TYR A 91 -9.82 8.85 -3.53
N ASP A 92 -9.19 8.22 -2.54
CA ASP A 92 -9.74 7.09 -1.81
C ASP A 92 -10.82 7.48 -0.78
N GLY A 93 -11.12 8.77 -0.65
CA GLY A 93 -12.22 9.29 0.17
C GLY A 93 -11.79 9.82 1.54
N GLU A 94 -10.49 9.86 1.85
CA GLU A 94 -10.01 10.39 3.11
C GLU A 94 -10.14 11.92 3.19
N THR A 95 -10.52 12.43 4.37
CA THR A 95 -10.52 13.87 4.65
C THR A 95 -9.25 14.25 5.39
N LEU A 96 -8.38 15.03 4.73
CA LEU A 96 -7.05 15.36 5.26
C LEU A 96 -6.92 16.76 5.88
N LYS A 97 -8.03 17.47 6.08
CA LYS A 97 -8.00 18.87 6.55
C LYS A 97 -7.22 19.07 7.85
N ASP A 98 -7.28 18.09 8.76
CA ASP A 98 -6.63 18.16 10.07
C ASP A 98 -5.17 17.69 10.04
N THR A 99 -4.79 16.85 9.07
CA THR A 99 -3.45 16.26 8.97
C THR A 99 -2.55 16.95 7.95
N ASP A 100 -3.13 17.49 6.88
CA ASP A 100 -2.41 18.20 5.81
C ASP A 100 -3.25 19.40 5.33
N PRO A 101 -2.98 20.61 5.86
CA PRO A 101 -3.68 21.84 5.47
C PRO A 101 -3.53 22.21 3.99
N LYS A 102 -2.53 21.66 3.30
CA LYS A 102 -2.31 21.91 1.86
C LYS A 102 -3.11 20.96 0.97
N ALA A 103 -3.69 19.90 1.52
CA ALA A 103 -4.53 18.97 0.78
C ALA A 103 -5.77 19.69 0.21
N LYS A 104 -6.05 19.42 -1.06
CA LYS A 104 -7.22 19.96 -1.77
C LYS A 104 -8.39 18.98 -1.71
N SER A 105 -9.58 19.46 -2.03
CA SER A 105 -10.74 18.59 -2.19
C SER A 105 -10.61 17.70 -3.42
N TYR A 106 -11.39 16.62 -3.46
CA TYR A 106 -11.45 15.71 -4.61
C TYR A 106 -11.75 16.45 -5.93
N GLN A 107 -12.72 17.38 -5.90
CA GLN A 107 -13.13 18.11 -7.09
C GLN A 107 -12.01 19.01 -7.62
N GLU A 108 -11.35 19.77 -6.73
CA GLU A 108 -10.22 20.61 -7.11
C GLU A 108 -9.11 19.80 -7.76
N TYR A 109 -8.72 18.66 -7.17
CA TYR A 109 -7.70 17.80 -7.77
C TYR A 109 -8.08 17.26 -9.14
N ARG A 110 -9.35 16.88 -9.35
CA ARG A 110 -9.85 16.43 -10.65
C ARG A 110 -9.82 17.54 -11.69
N ASP A 111 -10.24 18.74 -11.30
CA ASP A 111 -10.25 19.90 -12.18
C ASP A 111 -8.82 20.28 -12.61
N TYR A 112 -7.85 20.26 -11.68
CA TYR A 112 -6.43 20.50 -11.99
C TYR A 112 -5.80 19.42 -12.87
N ALA A 113 -6.12 18.15 -12.63
CA ALA A 113 -5.53 17.05 -13.40
C ALA A 113 -6.08 16.96 -14.83
N GLY A 114 -7.30 17.43 -15.05
CA GLY A 114 -7.96 17.44 -16.34
C GLY A 114 -8.36 16.04 -16.84
N VAL A 115 -8.73 15.96 -18.12
CA VAL A 115 -9.40 14.79 -18.71
C VAL A 115 -8.52 13.55 -18.87
N ASP A 116 -7.20 13.72 -18.95
CA ASP A 116 -6.25 12.60 -19.17
C ASP A 116 -5.73 11.97 -17.87
N GLU A 117 -6.30 12.33 -16.71
CA GLU A 117 -5.89 11.73 -15.45
C GLU A 117 -6.19 10.22 -15.41
N GLY A 118 -5.19 9.42 -15.02
CA GLY A 118 -5.30 7.96 -15.02
C GLY A 118 -5.19 7.31 -16.39
N MET A 119 -4.90 8.05 -17.46
CA MET A 119 -4.66 7.47 -18.79
C MET A 119 -3.25 6.85 -18.94
N ASN A 120 -2.32 7.21 -18.05
CA ASN A 120 -0.94 6.72 -18.05
C ASN A 120 -0.59 6.10 -16.68
N GLY A 121 0.55 5.41 -16.61
CA GLY A 121 1.07 4.79 -15.39
C GLY A 121 1.15 3.27 -15.49
N LEU A 122 1.39 2.62 -14.36
CA LEU A 122 1.58 1.17 -14.28
C LEU A 122 0.26 0.43 -14.50
N SER A 123 0.29 -0.50 -15.45
CA SER A 123 -0.87 -1.36 -15.75
C SER A 123 -1.11 -2.41 -14.67
N THR A 124 -2.35 -2.89 -14.58
CA THR A 124 -2.70 -4.04 -13.72
C THR A 124 -1.87 -5.29 -14.04
N ARG A 125 -1.47 -5.48 -15.30
CA ARG A 125 -0.57 -6.58 -15.71
C ARG A 125 0.82 -6.43 -15.09
N PHE A 126 1.34 -5.21 -15.03
CA PHE A 126 2.61 -4.95 -14.35
C PHE A 126 2.50 -5.30 -12.85
N ALA A 127 1.45 -4.82 -12.19
CA ALA A 127 1.21 -5.12 -10.78
C ALA A 127 1.06 -6.62 -10.51
N PHE A 128 0.35 -7.36 -11.38
CA PHE A 128 0.20 -8.80 -11.22
C PHE A 128 1.53 -9.57 -11.41
N LYS A 129 2.41 -9.12 -12.32
CA LYS A 129 3.77 -9.68 -12.43
C LYS A 129 4.58 -9.47 -11.16
N ILE A 130 4.50 -8.29 -10.54
CA ILE A 130 5.12 -8.02 -9.24
C ILE A 130 4.57 -8.99 -8.21
N LEU A 131 3.25 -9.05 -8.07
CA LEU A 131 2.59 -9.88 -7.07
C LEU A 131 2.97 -11.35 -7.20
N SER A 132 2.95 -11.89 -8.42
CA SER A 132 3.39 -13.26 -8.70
C SER A 132 4.84 -13.51 -8.28
N ARG A 133 5.76 -12.57 -8.50
CA ARG A 133 7.16 -12.70 -8.03
C ARG A 133 7.30 -12.59 -6.53
N VAL A 134 6.45 -11.80 -5.87
CA VAL A 134 6.45 -11.68 -4.41
C VAL A 134 5.99 -13.00 -3.77
N PHE A 135 4.93 -13.62 -4.29
CA PHE A 135 4.47 -14.94 -3.83
C PHE A 135 5.51 -16.04 -4.05
N ASN A 136 6.34 -15.92 -5.09
CA ASN A 136 7.41 -16.88 -5.42
C ASN A 136 8.81 -16.36 -5.04
N PHE A 137 8.89 -15.46 -4.05
CA PHE A 137 10.16 -14.86 -3.66
C PHE A 137 11.05 -15.87 -2.93
N ASP A 138 10.45 -16.62 -1.99
CA ASP A 138 11.12 -17.70 -1.28
C ASP A 138 11.01 -19.00 -2.10
N GLN A 139 12.03 -19.85 -2.03
CA GLN A 139 12.05 -21.16 -2.70
C GLN A 139 11.28 -22.23 -1.92
N THR A 140 11.03 -21.98 -0.64
CA THR A 140 10.44 -22.94 0.31
C THR A 140 9.00 -22.63 0.64
N GLU A 141 8.61 -21.36 0.66
CA GLU A 141 7.28 -20.90 1.02
C GLU A 141 6.65 -20.05 -0.08
N VAL A 142 5.41 -20.39 -0.46
CA VAL A 142 4.61 -19.57 -1.36
C VAL A 142 3.76 -18.62 -0.53
N ALA A 143 4.29 -17.43 -0.25
CA ALA A 143 3.62 -16.41 0.54
C ALA A 143 4.00 -15.00 0.09
N ALA A 144 3.12 -14.04 0.32
CA ALA A 144 3.38 -12.64 0.01
C ALA A 144 3.39 -11.78 1.27
N ASN A 145 4.40 -10.91 1.37
CA ASN A 145 4.51 -9.94 2.45
C ASN A 145 5.04 -8.57 1.96
N PRO A 146 4.81 -7.47 2.71
CA PRO A 146 5.21 -6.14 2.27
C PRO A 146 6.73 -5.94 2.15
N VAL A 147 7.54 -6.64 2.94
CA VAL A 147 9.01 -6.52 2.88
C VAL A 147 9.54 -7.07 1.55
N HIS A 148 9.11 -8.28 1.17
CA HIS A 148 9.42 -8.87 -0.13
C HIS A 148 8.85 -8.02 -1.26
N LEU A 149 7.64 -7.46 -1.08
CA LEU A 149 7.03 -6.56 -2.06
C LEU A 149 7.89 -5.33 -2.34
N PHE A 150 8.38 -4.63 -1.32
CA PHE A 150 9.23 -3.45 -1.50
C PHE A 150 10.49 -3.79 -2.31
N TYR A 151 11.16 -4.88 -1.94
CA TYR A 151 12.37 -5.34 -2.64
C TYR A 151 12.08 -5.72 -4.10
N VAL A 152 11.00 -6.47 -4.35
CA VAL A 152 10.63 -6.90 -5.71
C VAL A 152 10.23 -5.72 -6.59
N ILE A 153 9.54 -4.71 -6.04
CA ILE A 153 9.23 -3.49 -6.80
C ILE A 153 10.51 -2.74 -7.16
N GLU A 154 11.41 -2.50 -6.20
CA GLU A 154 12.69 -1.81 -6.46
C GLU A 154 13.48 -2.50 -7.57
N GLN A 155 13.64 -3.82 -7.47
CA GLN A 155 14.29 -4.64 -8.50
C GLN A 155 13.59 -4.59 -9.85
N GLN A 156 12.26 -4.55 -9.87
CA GLN A 156 11.53 -4.48 -11.13
C GLN A 156 11.63 -3.10 -11.78
N VAL A 157 11.66 -2.01 -11.01
CA VAL A 157 11.87 -0.65 -11.53
C VAL A 157 13.25 -0.54 -12.19
N GLU A 158 14.29 -1.12 -11.58
CA GLU A 158 15.63 -1.17 -12.16
C GLU A 158 15.69 -1.98 -13.46
N ARG A 159 14.97 -3.11 -13.53
CA ARG A 159 14.96 -4.00 -14.70
C ARG A 159 14.20 -3.45 -15.90
N GLU A 160 13.13 -2.70 -15.67
CA GLU A 160 12.23 -2.28 -16.75
C GLU A 160 12.78 -1.10 -17.57
N GLN A 161 13.97 -0.59 -17.23
CA GLN A 161 14.67 0.46 -17.96
C GLN A 161 13.79 1.69 -18.26
N PHE A 162 13.03 2.13 -17.26
CA PHE A 162 12.26 3.37 -17.35
C PHE A 162 13.19 4.56 -17.64
N PRO A 163 12.67 5.66 -18.22
CA PRO A 163 13.38 6.94 -18.24
C PRO A 163 13.85 7.30 -16.82
N SER A 164 15.07 7.84 -16.69
CA SER A 164 15.69 8.08 -15.37
C SER A 164 14.79 8.84 -14.41
N GLU A 165 14.12 9.90 -14.89
CA GLU A 165 13.18 10.70 -14.08
C GLU A 165 12.00 9.87 -13.56
N THR A 166 11.46 8.94 -14.37
CA THR A 166 10.36 8.07 -13.95
C THR A 166 10.83 7.01 -12.95
N ALA A 167 12.01 6.43 -13.16
CA ALA A 167 12.60 5.47 -12.24
C ALA A 167 12.87 6.11 -10.87
N GLU A 168 13.51 7.28 -10.84
CA GLU A 168 13.76 8.05 -9.62
C GLU A 168 12.47 8.37 -8.88
N LYS A 169 11.44 8.81 -9.61
CA LYS A 169 10.12 9.10 -9.04
C LYS A 169 9.46 7.86 -8.42
N TYR A 170 9.53 6.71 -9.08
CA TYR A 170 8.98 5.46 -8.53
C TYR A 170 9.74 5.01 -7.29
N LEU A 171 11.07 5.19 -7.25
CA LEU A 171 11.87 4.91 -6.06
C LEU A 171 11.53 5.90 -4.92
N GLU A 172 11.27 7.17 -5.23
CA GLU A 172 10.78 8.15 -4.27
C GLU A 172 9.42 7.74 -3.69
N PHE A 173 8.52 7.18 -4.50
CA PHE A 173 7.25 6.67 -3.99
C PHE A 173 7.44 5.60 -2.90
N LEU A 174 8.35 4.66 -3.14
CA LEU A 174 8.67 3.62 -2.18
C LEU A 174 9.33 4.19 -0.93
N LYS A 175 10.45 4.89 -1.10
CA LYS A 175 11.33 5.31 0.01
C LYS A 175 10.79 6.52 0.77
N GLY A 176 10.08 7.42 0.09
CA GLY A 176 9.54 8.65 0.64
C GLY A 176 8.18 8.48 1.31
N TYR A 177 7.31 7.59 0.80
CA TYR A 177 5.93 7.48 1.29
C TYR A 177 5.60 6.09 1.84
N LEU A 178 5.80 5.03 1.05
CA LEU A 178 5.24 3.71 1.37
C LEU A 178 6.01 3.00 2.49
N VAL A 179 7.34 2.96 2.41
CA VAL A 179 8.19 2.30 3.41
C VAL A 179 8.09 2.98 4.78
N PRO A 180 8.22 4.31 4.92
CA PRO A 180 8.11 4.97 6.22
C PRO A 180 6.75 4.72 6.89
N ARG A 181 5.65 4.77 6.12
CA ARG A 181 4.31 4.47 6.66
C ARG A 181 4.14 3.03 7.07
N TYR A 182 4.68 2.09 6.30
CA TYR A 182 4.62 0.69 6.69
C TYR A 182 5.40 0.43 7.98
N VAL A 183 6.55 1.09 8.17
CA VAL A 183 7.32 1.02 9.42
C VAL A 183 6.53 1.58 10.60
N GLU A 184 5.86 2.72 10.43
CA GLU A 184 4.98 3.29 11.46
C GLU A 184 3.81 2.36 11.79
N PHE A 185 3.15 1.81 10.77
CA PHE A 185 2.06 0.85 10.91
C PHE A 185 2.51 -0.40 11.69
N ILE A 186 3.57 -1.07 11.25
CA ILE A 186 4.09 -2.26 11.92
C ILE A 186 4.58 -1.94 13.33
N GLY A 187 5.20 -0.78 13.55
CA GLY A 187 5.59 -0.34 14.88
C GLY A 187 4.40 -0.26 15.83
N LYS A 188 3.27 0.30 15.37
CA LYS A 188 2.03 0.37 16.13
C LYS A 188 1.39 -1.00 16.36
N GLU A 189 1.36 -1.85 15.34
CA GLU A 189 0.81 -3.22 15.46
C GLU A 189 1.60 -4.04 16.47
N ILE A 190 2.94 -3.99 16.41
CA ILE A 190 3.82 -4.66 17.37
C ILE A 190 3.54 -4.12 18.78
N GLN A 191 3.54 -2.80 18.97
CA GLN A 191 3.26 -2.21 20.30
C GLN A 191 1.88 -2.63 20.84
N THR A 192 0.87 -2.69 19.98
CA THR A 192 -0.49 -3.07 20.37
C THR A 192 -0.57 -4.55 20.75
N ALA A 193 0.04 -5.43 19.96
CA ALA A 193 0.13 -6.86 20.28
C ALA A 193 0.90 -7.10 21.59
N TYR A 194 1.95 -6.31 21.86
CA TYR A 194 2.63 -6.32 23.15
C TYR A 194 1.70 -5.79 24.26
N LEU A 195 0.93 -4.72 24.06
CA LEU A 195 -0.01 -4.17 25.06
C LEU A 195 -1.14 -5.13 25.47
N GLU A 196 -1.60 -6.03 24.60
CA GLU A 196 -2.55 -7.08 25.03
C GLU A 196 -1.93 -8.01 26.09
N SER A 197 -0.60 -8.19 26.07
CA SER A 197 0.15 -8.88 27.13
C SER A 197 0.40 -8.03 28.39
N TYR A 198 0.10 -6.72 28.36
CA TYR A 198 0.30 -5.82 29.52
C TYR A 198 -0.75 -5.99 30.62
N SER A 199 -1.87 -6.67 30.40
CA SER A 199 -2.83 -6.95 31.48
C SER A 199 -2.18 -7.81 32.56
N GLU A 200 -1.54 -8.92 32.18
CA GLU A 200 -0.77 -9.77 33.10
C GLU A 200 0.48 -9.05 33.63
N TYR A 201 1.23 -8.34 32.78
CA TYR A 201 2.42 -7.60 33.24
C TYR A 201 2.07 -6.49 34.24
N GLY A 202 1.02 -5.71 33.96
CA GLY A 202 0.51 -4.66 34.82
C GLY A 202 -0.07 -5.20 36.12
N GLN A 203 -0.80 -6.32 36.07
CA GLN A 203 -1.27 -7.02 37.25
C GLN A 203 -0.10 -7.54 38.10
N ASN A 204 0.93 -8.13 37.48
CA ASN A 204 2.13 -8.60 38.18
C ASN A 204 2.89 -7.46 38.89
N ILE A 205 2.99 -6.28 38.26
CA ILE A 205 3.58 -5.09 38.90
C ILE A 205 2.70 -4.61 40.06
N PHE A 206 1.39 -4.58 39.88
CA PHE A 206 0.45 -4.18 40.92
C PHE A 206 0.49 -5.13 42.13
N ASP A 207 0.46 -6.44 41.88
CA ASP A 207 0.52 -7.47 42.91
C ASP A 207 1.86 -7.43 43.66
N ARG A 208 2.98 -7.18 42.96
CA ARG A 208 4.28 -6.91 43.60
C ARG A 208 4.23 -5.67 44.48
N TYR A 209 3.66 -4.57 44.00
CA TYR A 209 3.52 -3.35 44.80
C TYR A 209 2.69 -3.57 46.08
N VAL A 210 1.55 -4.25 45.97
CA VAL A 210 0.70 -4.59 47.13
C VAL A 210 1.47 -5.47 48.12
N THR A 211 2.16 -6.49 47.61
CA THR A 211 3.02 -7.36 48.43
C THR A 211 4.07 -6.54 49.18
N TYR A 212 4.80 -5.67 48.49
CA TYR A 212 5.79 -4.79 49.12
C TYR A 212 5.18 -3.87 50.18
N ALA A 213 4.02 -3.29 49.91
CA ALA A 213 3.31 -2.42 50.86
C ALA A 213 2.89 -3.19 52.12
N ASP A 214 2.41 -4.43 51.98
CA ASP A 214 2.06 -5.29 53.12
C ASP A 214 3.28 -5.65 53.97
N PHE A 215 4.39 -6.04 53.34
CA PHE A 215 5.64 -6.34 54.05
C PHE A 215 6.22 -5.10 54.76
N TRP A 216 6.12 -3.92 54.15
CA TRP A 216 6.50 -2.66 54.77
C TRP A 216 5.67 -2.35 56.02
N ILE A 217 4.34 -2.53 55.96
CA ILE A 217 3.43 -2.32 57.09
C ILE A 217 3.70 -3.31 58.24
N GLN A 218 4.10 -4.54 57.92
CA GLN A 218 4.37 -5.61 58.89
C GLN A 218 5.80 -5.60 59.46
N ASP A 219 6.62 -4.59 59.13
CA ASP A 219 8.03 -4.49 59.54
C ASP A 219 8.88 -5.71 59.15
N GLN A 220 8.55 -6.36 58.02
CA GLN A 220 9.23 -7.54 57.52
C GLN A 220 10.03 -7.23 56.25
N GLU A 221 11.24 -7.78 56.16
CA GLU A 221 12.06 -7.68 54.95
C GLU A 221 11.49 -8.60 53.85
N TYR A 222 11.18 -8.03 52.69
CA TYR A 222 10.80 -8.82 51.53
C TYR A 222 12.03 -9.16 50.69
N ARG A 223 12.17 -10.46 50.39
CA ARG A 223 13.16 -10.96 49.44
C ARG A 223 12.44 -11.49 48.22
N ASP A 224 12.77 -10.93 47.07
CA ASP A 224 12.18 -11.34 45.80
C ASP A 224 12.57 -12.81 45.49
N PRO A 225 11.60 -13.73 45.32
CA PRO A 225 11.90 -15.16 45.12
C PRO A 225 12.61 -15.46 43.80
N GLU A 226 12.42 -14.64 42.76
CA GLU A 226 12.95 -14.88 41.42
C GLU A 226 14.32 -14.22 41.22
N THR A 227 14.52 -13.02 41.77
CA THR A 227 15.75 -12.24 41.60
C THR A 227 16.68 -12.30 42.81
N GLY A 228 16.17 -12.73 43.97
CA GLY A 228 16.92 -12.82 45.22
C GLY A 228 17.32 -11.47 45.82
N GLN A 229 16.90 -10.36 45.21
CA GLN A 229 17.19 -9.00 45.69
C GLN A 229 16.43 -8.71 46.97
N LEU A 230 17.18 -8.27 47.99
CA LEU A 230 16.67 -7.58 49.16
C LEU A 230 16.58 -6.10 48.79
N PHE A 231 15.38 -5.56 48.83
CA PHE A 231 15.18 -4.13 48.70
C PHE A 231 15.28 -3.52 50.11
N ASP A 232 16.27 -2.65 50.28
CA ASP A 232 16.51 -1.96 51.54
C ASP A 232 15.38 -0.94 51.81
N ARG A 233 15.18 -0.61 53.09
CA ARG A 233 14.08 0.27 53.52
C ARG A 233 14.19 1.69 52.96
#